data_AF-A0A0M8T9Z5-F1
#
_entry.id   AF-A0A0M8T9Z5-F1
#
_cell.length_a   1.000
_cell.length_b   1.000
_cell.length_c   1.000
_cell.angle_alpha   90.00
_cell.angle_beta   90.00
_cell.angle_gamma   90.00
#
_symmetry.space_group_name_H-M   'P 1'
#
loop_
_entity.id
_entity.type
_entity.pdbx_description
1 polymer ?
#
loop_
_entity_poly.entity_id
_entity_poly.type
_entity_poly.pdbx_seq_one_letter_code
_entity_poly.pdbx_strand_id
1 'polypeptide(L)'
;MWRWPALPSVTHSEIWSCSWCYASTDVGGEWFEVARPPYLPVGMRWERAVADGLPADVSHAFGIFNRTLCGIQKAGMSPSDYWWLPERENASGACREAAGGPGARGA
;
A
#
# COMPACT_ATOMS: atom_id res chain seq x y z
N MET A 1 42.55 20.77 17.51
CA MET A 1 41.94 20.05 16.39
C MET A 1 40.70 19.34 16.89
N TRP A 2 39.54 19.98 16.76
CA TRP A 2 38.25 19.38 17.14
C TRP A 2 37.71 18.63 15.92
N ARG A 3 37.69 17.31 15.98
CA ARG A 3 36.98 16.46 15.01
C ARG A 3 35.58 16.22 15.58
N TRP A 4 34.56 16.57 14.81
CA TRP A 4 33.20 16.14 15.10
C TRP A 4 33.14 14.61 15.10
N PRO A 5 32.44 13.97 16.05
CA PRO A 5 32.14 12.55 15.92
C PRO A 5 31.33 12.35 14.65
N ALA A 6 31.78 11.45 13.78
CA ALA A 6 30.95 10.96 12.69
C ALA A 6 29.68 10.40 13.33
N LEU A 7 28.52 10.99 13.01
CA LEU A 7 27.25 10.41 13.42
C LEU A 7 27.25 8.96 12.92
N PRO A 8 26.84 7.97 13.73
CA PRO A 8 26.67 6.62 13.23
C PRO A 8 25.83 6.73 11.97
N SER A 9 26.30 6.17 10.87
CA SER A 9 25.54 6.07 9.63
C SER A 9 24.24 5.33 9.99
N VAL A 10 23.20 6.07 10.33
CA VAL A 10 21.89 5.52 10.52
C VAL A 10 21.54 4.99 9.15
N THR A 11 21.63 3.68 8.98
CA THR A 11 21.01 2.96 7.86
C THR A 11 19.51 3.06 8.08
N HIS A 12 18.97 4.28 7.97
CA HIS A 12 17.56 4.56 8.13
C HIS A 12 16.90 4.15 6.82
N SER A 13 16.16 3.05 6.85
CA SER A 13 15.24 2.68 5.78
C SER A 13 13.87 3.15 6.20
N GLU A 14 13.33 4.14 5.50
CA GLU A 14 11.98 4.63 5.64
C GLU A 14 11.12 4.07 4.51
N ILE A 15 9.83 3.82 4.74
CA ILE A 15 8.88 3.52 3.67
C ILE A 15 8.06 4.76 3.40
N TRP A 16 8.24 5.36 2.23
CA TRP A 16 7.44 6.49 1.80
C TRP A 16 6.25 5.98 1.02
N SER A 17 5.05 6.38 1.41
CA SER A 17 3.81 5.99 0.74
C SER A 17 3.11 7.21 0.19
N CYS A 18 2.74 7.18 -1.09
CA CYS A 18 1.90 8.19 -1.68
C CYS A 18 0.46 7.99 -1.20
N SER A 19 -0.08 8.93 -0.45
CA SER A 19 -1.48 8.87 0.02
C SER A 19 -2.51 8.94 -1.10
N TRP A 20 -2.11 9.37 -2.30
CA TRP A 20 -3.00 9.51 -3.45
C TRP A 20 -3.10 8.22 -4.29
N CYS A 21 -1.97 7.62 -4.66
CA CYS A 21 -1.95 6.42 -5.50
C CYS A 21 -1.61 5.13 -4.74
N TYR A 22 -1.33 5.24 -3.43
CA TYR A 22 -0.94 4.13 -2.54
C TYR A 22 0.35 3.40 -2.94
N ALA A 23 1.14 3.95 -3.86
CA ALA A 23 2.47 3.44 -4.16
C ALA A 23 3.40 3.67 -2.97
N SER A 24 4.15 2.64 -2.57
CA SER A 24 5.22 2.73 -1.58
C SER A 24 6.60 2.61 -2.24
N THR A 25 7.60 3.21 -1.62
CA THR A 25 9.02 3.05 -1.96
C THR A 25 9.82 3.01 -0.67
N ASP A 26 10.81 2.14 -0.61
CA ASP A 26 11.84 2.19 0.41
C ASP A 26 12.77 3.38 0.11
N VAL A 27 13.09 4.15 1.14
CA VAL A 27 13.99 5.30 1.12
C VAL A 27 15.05 5.03 2.18
N GLY A 28 16.19 4.52 1.73
CA GLY A 28 17.32 4.20 2.60
C GLY A 28 18.29 3.21 1.93
N GLY A 29 19.57 3.34 2.24
CA GLY A 29 20.67 2.63 1.57
C GLY A 29 21.75 3.63 1.10
N GLU A 30 22.95 3.13 0.79
CA GLU A 30 24.17 3.92 0.51
C GLU A 30 23.98 4.99 -0.60
N TRP A 31 22.89 4.93 -1.37
CA TRP A 31 22.68 5.73 -2.59
C TRP A 31 21.36 6.52 -2.65
N PHE A 32 20.49 6.48 -1.62
CA PHE A 32 19.22 7.23 -1.60
C PHE A 32 18.38 7.10 -2.90
N GLU A 33 18.46 5.99 -3.61
CA GLU A 33 17.76 5.82 -4.89
C GLU A 33 16.26 5.63 -4.65
N VAL A 34 15.47 6.60 -5.12
CA VAL A 34 14.01 6.48 -5.18
C VAL A 34 13.65 5.57 -6.36
N ALA A 35 13.61 4.27 -6.12
CA ALA A 35 13.12 3.30 -7.10
C ALA A 35 11.58 3.30 -7.08
N ARG A 36 10.95 4.09 -7.96
CA ARG A 36 9.50 3.95 -8.19
C ARG A 36 9.23 2.62 -8.90
N PRO A 37 8.51 1.66 -8.29
CA PRO A 37 8.09 0.48 -9.02
C PRO A 37 7.24 0.93 -10.24
N PRO A 38 7.41 0.32 -11.41
CA PRO A 38 6.51 0.59 -12.54
C PRO A 38 5.06 0.37 -12.10
N TYR A 39 4.14 1.21 -12.57
CA TYR A 39 2.71 1.02 -12.30
C TYR A 39 2.28 -0.35 -12.82
N LEU A 40 2.12 -1.32 -11.92
CA LEU A 40 1.64 -2.64 -12.27
C LEU A 40 0.20 -2.56 -12.80
N PRO A 41 -0.30 -3.57 -13.54
CA PRO A 41 -1.72 -3.69 -13.84
C PRO A 41 -2.55 -3.65 -12.56
N VAL A 42 -3.74 -3.05 -12.61
CA VAL A 42 -4.63 -2.87 -11.44
C VAL A 42 -4.84 -4.17 -10.64
N GLY A 43 -4.99 -5.31 -11.30
CA GLY A 43 -5.14 -6.63 -10.65
C GLY A 43 -3.88 -7.20 -10.00
N MET A 44 -2.74 -6.51 -10.11
CA MET A 44 -1.44 -6.92 -9.55
C MET A 44 -0.88 -5.87 -8.57
N ARG A 45 -1.65 -4.85 -8.21
CA ARG A 45 -1.20 -3.74 -7.37
C ARG A 45 -1.45 -3.94 -5.87
N TRP A 46 -2.44 -4.73 -5.50
CA TRP A 46 -2.90 -4.84 -4.11
C TRP A 46 -3.16 -6.28 -3.71
N GLU A 47 -2.64 -6.68 -2.57
CA GLU A 47 -3.00 -7.91 -1.88
C GLU A 47 -4.42 -7.81 -1.31
N ARG A 48 -5.05 -8.96 -1.07
CA ARG A 48 -6.31 -9.00 -0.33
C ARG A 48 -6.04 -8.78 1.16
N ALA A 49 -6.82 -7.89 1.78
CA ALA A 49 -6.78 -7.65 3.22
C ALA A 49 -7.42 -8.81 4.00
N VAL A 50 -6.77 -9.21 5.09
CA VAL A 50 -7.26 -10.23 6.02
C VAL A 50 -7.19 -9.67 7.44
N ALA A 51 -8.28 -9.81 8.20
CA ALA A 51 -8.39 -9.42 9.60
C ALA A 51 -9.66 -10.03 10.19
N ASP A 52 -9.64 -10.30 11.50
CA ASP A 52 -10.87 -10.63 12.22
C ASP A 52 -11.86 -9.45 12.17
N GLY A 53 -13.11 -9.73 11.82
CA GLY A 53 -14.16 -8.72 11.70
C GLY A 53 -14.15 -7.92 10.40
N LEU A 54 -13.39 -8.33 9.38
CA LEU A 54 -13.69 -7.98 7.99
C LEU A 54 -14.86 -8.84 7.48
N PRO A 55 -15.79 -8.30 6.69
CA PRO A 55 -16.84 -9.09 6.05
C PRO A 55 -16.22 -10.20 5.19
N ALA A 56 -16.57 -11.46 5.44
CA ALA A 56 -15.99 -12.59 4.73
C ALA A 56 -16.50 -12.74 3.29
N ASP A 57 -17.69 -12.20 3.03
CA ASP A 57 -18.36 -12.18 1.74
C ASP A 57 -17.82 -11.08 0.80
N VAL A 58 -17.12 -10.07 1.33
CA VAL A 58 -16.57 -8.96 0.56
C VAL A 58 -15.05 -8.93 0.63
N SER A 59 -14.40 -8.98 -0.53
CA SER A 59 -12.96 -8.88 -0.65
C SER A 59 -12.51 -7.42 -0.70
N HIS A 60 -11.64 -7.04 0.25
CA HIS A 60 -11.04 -5.71 0.31
C HIS A 60 -9.57 -5.73 -0.12
N ALA A 61 -9.13 -4.68 -0.81
CA ALA A 61 -7.72 -4.43 -1.11
C ALA A 61 -7.00 -3.97 0.15
N PHE A 62 -5.88 -4.60 0.48
CA PHE A 62 -4.96 -4.12 1.50
C PHE A 62 -4.24 -2.87 0.98
N GLY A 63 -4.28 -1.80 1.77
CA GLY A 63 -3.59 -0.55 1.51
C GLY A 63 -2.46 -0.34 2.51
N ILE A 64 -2.07 0.91 2.70
CA ILE A 64 -0.97 1.27 3.61
C ILE A 64 -1.46 1.40 5.06
N PHE A 65 -0.54 1.23 6.01
CA PHE A 65 -0.79 1.43 7.45
C PHE A 65 -1.89 0.54 8.06
N ASN A 66 -1.92 -0.75 7.69
CA ASN A 66 -2.88 -1.74 8.19
C ASN A 66 -4.35 -1.30 7.95
N ARG A 67 -4.59 -0.72 6.78
CA ARG A 67 -5.88 -0.18 6.38
C ARG A 67 -6.21 -0.65 4.97
N THR A 68 -7.47 -0.93 4.69
CA THR A 68 -7.92 -1.22 3.33
C THR A 68 -7.92 0.05 2.47
N LEU A 69 -7.92 -0.08 1.14
CA LEU A 69 -8.06 1.09 0.25
C LEU A 69 -9.34 1.90 0.52
N CYS A 70 -10.42 1.23 0.95
CA CYS A 70 -11.67 1.89 1.31
C CYS A 70 -11.71 2.45 2.75
N GLY A 71 -10.58 2.43 3.46
CA GLY A 71 -10.43 3.11 4.75
C GLY A 71 -10.72 2.27 6.00
N ILE A 72 -11.00 0.97 5.87
CA ILE A 72 -11.27 0.10 7.02
C ILE A 72 -9.96 -0.25 7.72
N GLN A 73 -9.92 -0.08 9.04
CA GLN A 73 -8.81 -0.50 9.88
C GLN A 73 -9.30 -1.47 10.95
N LYS A 74 -8.61 -2.61 11.11
CA LYS A 74 -8.91 -3.63 12.12
C LYS A 74 -7.62 -4.06 12.81
N ALA A 75 -7.74 -4.48 14.07
CA ALA A 75 -6.61 -5.06 14.78
C ALA A 75 -6.16 -6.34 14.07
N GLY A 76 -4.84 -6.54 13.96
CA GLY A 76 -4.29 -7.71 13.27
C GLY A 76 -4.47 -7.73 11.75
N MET A 77 -4.85 -6.60 11.12
CA MET A 77 -4.99 -6.55 9.66
C MET A 77 -3.64 -6.74 8.97
N SER A 78 -3.61 -7.66 8.01
CA SER A 78 -2.44 -7.98 7.20
C SER A 78 -2.80 -8.16 5.72
N PRO A 79 -1.82 -8.03 4.81
CA PRO A 79 -1.97 -8.52 3.45
C PRO A 79 -1.98 -10.05 3.45
N SER A 80 -2.78 -10.66 2.57
CA SER A 80 -2.71 -12.10 2.30
C SER A 80 -1.75 -12.42 1.16
N ASP A 81 -1.37 -13.69 1.04
CA ASP A 81 -0.58 -14.21 -0.09
C ASP A 81 -1.32 -14.17 -1.45
N TYR A 82 -2.59 -13.76 -1.46
CA TYR A 82 -3.41 -13.67 -2.66
C TYR A 82 -3.66 -12.21 -3.06
N TRP A 83 -3.58 -11.96 -4.37
CA TRP A 83 -3.95 -10.69 -4.97
C TRP A 83 -5.44 -10.39 -4.82
N TRP A 84 -5.74 -9.12 -4.57
CA TRP A 84 -7.07 -8.59 -4.69
C TRP A 84 -7.35 -8.24 -6.16
N LEU A 85 -8.42 -8.80 -6.70
CA LEU A 85 -8.81 -8.61 -8.10
C LEU A 85 -10.08 -7.76 -8.17
N PRO A 86 -10.03 -6.54 -8.72
CA PRO A 86 -11.18 -5.63 -8.74
C PRO A 86 -12.35 -6.15 -9.59
N GLU A 87 -12.06 -6.95 -10.60
CA GLU A 87 -13.06 -7.53 -11.50
C GLU A 87 -13.87 -8.67 -10.85
N ARG A 88 -13.46 -9.16 -9.68
CA ARG A 88 -14.23 -10.19 -8.99
C ARG A 88 -15.55 -9.62 -8.47
N GLU A 89 -16.61 -10.43 -8.56
CA GLU A 89 -17.95 -10.07 -8.11
C GLU A 89 -17.97 -9.66 -6.64
N ASN A 90 -17.21 -10.36 -5.81
CA ASN A 90 -17.11 -10.08 -4.39
C ASN A 90 -16.12 -8.97 -4.03
N ALA A 91 -15.50 -8.28 -4.99
CA ALA A 91 -14.60 -7.18 -4.70
C ALA A 91 -15.39 -5.95 -4.23
N SER A 92 -14.96 -5.36 -3.11
CA SER A 92 -15.57 -4.15 -2.56
C SER A 92 -15.60 -3.03 -3.60
N GLY A 93 -16.79 -2.51 -3.91
CA GLY A 93 -16.95 -1.40 -4.85
C GLY A 93 -16.16 -0.16 -4.43
N ALA A 94 -16.08 0.14 -3.14
CA ALA A 94 -15.29 1.27 -2.63
C ALA A 94 -13.77 1.08 -2.86
N CYS A 95 -13.26 -0.16 -2.72
CA CYS A 95 -11.88 -0.46 -3.09
C CYS A 95 -11.66 -0.35 -4.61
N ARG A 96 -12.64 -0.75 -5.44
CA ARG A 96 -12.59 -0.64 -6.91
C ARG A 96 -12.47 0.81 -7.36
N GLU A 97 -13.30 1.68 -6.81
CA GLU A 97 -13.23 3.13 -7.06
C GLU A 97 -11.88 3.72 -6.64
N ALA A 98 -11.40 3.38 -5.44
CA ALA A 98 -10.11 3.87 -4.95
C ALA A 98 -8.93 3.37 -5.81
N ALA A 99 -8.99 2.12 -6.29
CA ALA A 99 -8.00 1.52 -7.17
C ALA A 99 -7.94 2.18 -8.57
N GLY A 100 -9.07 2.67 -9.07
CA GLY A 100 -9.15 3.41 -10.35
C GLY A 100 -8.61 4.84 -10.28
N GLY A 101 -8.38 5.37 -9.07
CA GLY A 101 -8.01 6.77 -8.85
C GLY A 101 -9.21 7.72 -8.97
N PRO A 102 -9.06 9.02 -8.62
CA PRO A 102 -10.16 9.98 -8.57
C PRO A 102 -10.81 10.37 -9.91
N GLY A 103 -10.62 9.60 -10.98
CA GLY A 103 -11.25 9.78 -12.29
C GLY A 103 -12.33 8.76 -12.67
N ALA A 104 -12.63 7.76 -11.83
CA ALA A 104 -13.61 6.71 -12.16
C ALA A 104 -15.08 7.12 -11.98
N ARG A 105 -15.36 8.35 -11.53
CA ARG A 105 -16.71 8.93 -11.56
C ARG A 105 -16.92 9.72 -12.86
N GLY A 106 -17.44 9.05 -13.88
CA GLY A 106 -18.02 9.67 -15.07
C GLY A 106 -17.01 10.09 -16.13
N ALA A 107 -16.84 9.23 -17.12
CA ALA A 107 -16.59 9.59 -18.51
C ALA A 107 -17.61 8.82 -19.36
#